data_AF-A0A9X8XFU7-F1
#
_entry.id   AF-A0A9X8XFU7-F1
#
_cell.length_a   1.000
_cell.length_b   1.000
_cell.length_c   1.000
_cell.angle_alpha   90.00
_cell.angle_beta   90.00
_cell.angle_gamma   90.00
#
_symmetry.space_group_name_H-M   'P 1'
#
loop_
_entity.id
_entity.type
_entity.pdbx_description
1 polymer ?
#
loop_
_entity_poly.entity_id
_entity_poly.type
_entity_poly.pdbx_seq_one_letter_code
_entity_poly.pdbx_strand_id
1 'polypeptide(L)'
;MNLEKLKQRRDELIRDNEWMDGLIKEKEDELWELKVRSIAASELARSAMQSAMRTAGIVDSFYGPSTQSSDNQTNKSVEADHNKSCFLC
;
A
#
# COMPACT_ATOMS: atom_id res chain seq x y z
N MET A 1 32.90 -35.20 -26.34
CA MET A 1 32.09 -34.10 -26.90
C MET A 1 32.81 -33.54 -28.12
N ASN A 2 32.15 -33.19 -29.22
CA ASN A 2 32.80 -32.57 -30.42
C ASN A 2 32.40 -31.09 -30.56
N LEU A 3 33.11 -30.35 -31.41
CA LEU A 3 32.96 -28.89 -31.57
C LEU A 3 31.52 -28.48 -31.92
N GLU A 4 30.85 -29.24 -32.78
CA GLU A 4 29.50 -28.92 -33.24
C GLU A 4 28.46 -29.07 -32.13
N LYS A 5 28.56 -30.15 -31.34
CA LYS A 5 27.70 -30.34 -30.15
C LYS A 5 27.93 -29.24 -29.11
N LEU A 6 29.15 -28.73 -28.97
CA LEU A 6 29.44 -27.62 -28.06
C LEU A 6 28.79 -26.31 -28.52
N LYS A 7 28.81 -26.01 -29.83
CA LYS A 7 28.13 -24.82 -30.38
C LYS A 7 26.63 -24.89 -30.18
N GLN A 8 26.02 -26.03 -30.50
CA GLN A 8 24.60 -26.26 -30.27
C GLN A 8 24.23 -26.08 -28.80
N ARG A 9 25.01 -26.67 -27.89
CA ARG A 9 24.76 -26.54 -26.45
C ARG A 9 24.87 -25.09 -25.97
N ARG A 10 25.81 -24.32 -26.52
CA ARG A 10 25.95 -22.89 -26.24
C ARG A 10 24.72 -22.11 -26.71
N ASP A 11 24.20 -22.41 -27.90
CA ASP A 11 23.02 -21.72 -28.43
C ASP A 11 21.73 -22.06 -27.64
N GLU A 12 21.61 -23.31 -27.18
CA GLU A 12 20.55 -23.73 -26.24
C GLU A 12 20.64 -22.96 -24.92
N LEU A 13 21.82 -22.91 -24.31
CA LEU A 13 22.02 -22.21 -23.03
C LEU A 13 21.77 -20.71 -23.12
N ILE A 14 22.12 -20.07 -24.23
CA ILE A 14 21.82 -18.65 -24.45
C ILE A 14 20.30 -18.43 -24.47
N ARG A 15 19.58 -19.26 -25.24
CA ARG A 15 18.12 -19.15 -25.35
C ARG A 15 17.42 -19.39 -24.02
N ASP A 16 17.86 -20.40 -23.28
CA ASP A 16 17.28 -20.74 -21.98
C ASP A 16 17.52 -19.60 -20.98
N ASN A 17 18.71 -18.97 -21.00
CA ASN A 17 19.01 -17.81 -20.16
C ASN A 17 18.14 -16.61 -20.53
N GLU A 18 18.01 -16.28 -21.82
CA GLU A 18 17.15 -15.17 -22.28
C GLU A 18 15.69 -15.38 -21.87
N TRP A 19 15.20 -16.61 -21.94
CA TRP A 19 13.85 -16.95 -21.49
C TRP A 19 13.71 -16.80 -19.97
N MET A 20 14.70 -17.28 -19.21
CA MET A 20 14.69 -17.20 -17.75
C MET A 20 14.79 -15.76 -17.26
N ASP A 21 15.60 -14.92 -17.91
CA ASP A 21 15.70 -13.49 -17.61
C ASP A 21 14.35 -12.77 -17.82
N GLY A 22 13.63 -13.14 -18.89
CA GLY A 22 12.28 -12.64 -19.15
C GLY A 22 11.30 -13.02 -18.04
N LEU A 23 11.32 -14.30 -17.62
CA LEU A 23 10.46 -14.80 -16.54
C LEU A 23 10.79 -14.13 -15.19
N ILE A 24 12.08 -13.95 -14.88
CA ILE A 24 12.51 -13.27 -13.65
C ILE A 24 11.97 -11.85 -13.62
N LYS A 25 12.11 -11.11 -14.73
CA LYS A 25 11.64 -9.73 -14.81
C LYS A 25 10.12 -9.62 -14.59
N GLU A 26 9.34 -10.50 -15.22
CA GLU A 26 7.88 -10.54 -15.03
C GLU A 26 7.52 -10.77 -13.56
N LYS A 27 8.21 -11.71 -12.90
CA LYS A 27 7.96 -12.04 -11.49
C LYS A 27 8.42 -10.94 -10.53
N GLU A 28 9.50 -10.24 -10.85
CA GLU A 28 9.93 -9.07 -10.08
C GLU A 28 8.90 -7.95 -10.13
N ASP A 29 8.32 -7.67 -11.31
CA ASP A 29 7.26 -6.66 -11.48
C ASP A 29 5.99 -7.05 -10.70
N GLU A 30 5.54 -8.31 -10.79
CA GLU A 30 4.41 -8.82 -10.00
C GLU A 30 4.67 -8.70 -8.49
N LEU A 31 5.86 -9.08 -8.03
CA LEU A 31 6.24 -9.03 -6.62
C LEU A 31 6.29 -7.60 -6.12
N TRP A 32 6.76 -6.66 -6.94
CA TRP A 32 6.76 -5.24 -6.62
C TRP A 32 5.34 -4.71 -6.40
N GLU A 33 4.40 -5.03 -7.30
CA GLU A 33 3.01 -4.60 -7.16
C GLU A 33 2.38 -5.18 -5.89
N LEU A 34 2.57 -6.48 -5.63
CA LEU A 34 2.08 -7.14 -4.42
C LEU A 34 2.64 -6.51 -3.15
N LYS A 35 3.91 -6.14 -3.14
CA LYS A 35 4.55 -5.47 -2.00
C LYS A 35 3.91 -4.12 -1.72
N VAL A 36 3.74 -3.28 -2.75
CA VAL A 36 3.11 -1.96 -2.61
C VAL A 36 1.69 -2.09 -2.08
N ARG A 37 0.90 -3.01 -2.65
CA ARG A 37 -0.48 -3.27 -2.21
C ARG A 37 -0.54 -3.74 -0.75
N SER A 38 0.38 -4.62 -0.35
CA SER A 38 0.45 -5.14 1.02
C SER A 38 0.80 -4.06 2.04
N ILE A 39 1.71 -3.15 1.69
CA ILE A 39 2.05 -2.00 2.55
C ILE A 39 0.83 -1.10 2.71
N ALA A 40 0.17 -0.74 1.60
CA ALA A 40 -1.02 0.11 1.65
C ALA A 40 -2.14 -0.51 2.51
N ALA A 41 -2.41 -1.81 2.31
CA ALA A 41 -3.39 -2.53 3.11
C ALA A 41 -3.03 -2.56 4.61
N SER A 42 -1.75 -2.75 4.92
CA SER A 42 -1.25 -2.79 6.29
C SER A 42 -1.39 -1.43 6.99
N GLU A 43 -1.08 -0.33 6.29
CA GLU A 43 -1.23 1.03 6.83
C GLU A 43 -2.70 1.41 7.03
N LEU A 44 -3.58 1.01 6.10
CA LEU A 44 -5.03 1.17 6.25
C LEU A 44 -5.55 0.39 7.46
N ALA A 45 -5.16 -0.87 7.61
CA ALA A 45 -5.56 -1.70 8.74
C ALA A 45 -5.07 -1.11 10.08
N ARG A 46 -3.81 -0.69 10.14
CA ARG A 46 -3.22 -0.03 11.32
C ARG A 46 -4.00 1.23 11.70
N SER A 47 -4.34 2.07 10.71
CA SER A 47 -5.07 3.30 10.93
C SER A 47 -6.52 3.05 11.39
N ALA A 48 -7.21 2.10 10.76
CA ALA A 48 -8.55 1.70 11.15
C ALA A 48 -8.59 1.13 12.57
N MET A 49 -7.64 0.26 12.92
CA MET A 49 -7.52 -0.29 14.28
C MET A 49 -7.29 0.81 15.31
N GLN A 50 -6.36 1.74 15.06
CA GLN A 50 -6.08 2.84 15.98
C GLN A 50 -7.31 3.74 16.18
N SER A 51 -8.08 4.00 15.11
CA SER A 51 -9.34 4.74 15.21
C SER A 51 -10.37 3.96 16.04
N ALA A 52 -10.56 2.67 15.75
CA ALA A 52 -11.51 1.82 16.45
C ALA A 52 -11.20 1.72 17.95
N MET A 53 -9.92 1.59 18.34
CA MET A 53 -9.51 1.56 19.74
C MET A 53 -9.84 2.86 20.49
N ARG A 54 -9.70 4.01 19.84
CA ARG A 54 -10.11 5.30 20.43
C ARG A 54 -11.63 5.39 20.55
N THR A 55 -12.36 5.08 19.48
CA THR A 55 -13.82 5.13 19.47
C THR A 55 -14.45 4.16 20.47
N ALA A 56 -13.84 2.98 20.68
CA ALA A 56 -14.29 2.01 21.67
C ALA A 56 -13.95 2.42 23.13
N GLY A 57 -13.31 3.58 23.35
CA GLY A 57 -12.91 4.06 24.67
C GLY A 57 -11.77 3.26 25.30
N ILE A 58 -11.15 2.32 24.57
CA ILE A 58 -10.05 1.49 25.07
C ILE A 58 -8.86 2.40 25.43
N VAL A 59 -8.49 3.31 24.53
CA VAL A 59 -7.37 4.23 24.77
C VAL A 59 -7.63 5.09 26.00
N ASP A 60 -8.83 5.65 26.14
CA ASP A 60 -9.19 6.49 27.28
C ASP A 60 -9.23 5.69 28.61
N SER A 61 -9.62 4.41 28.56
CA SER A 61 -9.63 3.52 29.73
C SER A 61 -8.23 3.18 30.24
N PHE A 62 -7.23 3.06 29.37
CA PHE A 62 -5.86 2.68 29.76
C PHE A 62 -4.96 3.88 30.04
N TYR A 63 -5.12 4.97 29.29
CA TYR A 63 -4.22 6.13 29.32
C TYR A 63 -4.88 7.40 29.90
N GLY A 64 -6.16 7.34 30.27
CA GLY A 64 -6.95 8.50 30.67
C GLY A 64 -7.55 9.25 29.48
N PRO A 65 -8.51 10.17 29.71
CA PRO A 65 -9.19 10.89 28.64
C PRO A 65 -8.17 11.57 27.73
N SER A 66 -8.18 11.23 26.45
CA SER A 66 -7.33 11.91 25.49
C SER A 66 -7.70 13.40 25.47
N THR A 67 -6.74 14.26 25.82
CA THR A 67 -6.90 15.71 25.71
C THR A 67 -6.90 16.11 24.25
N GLN A 68 -8.03 15.92 23.57
CA GLN A 68 -8.30 16.68 22.37
C GLN A 68 -8.62 18.11 22.81
N SER A 69 -7.59 18.95 22.84
CA SER A 69 -7.77 20.40 22.68
C SER A 69 -8.81 20.61 21.59
N SER A 70 -9.79 21.45 21.89
CA SER A 70 -11.02 21.78 21.16
C SER A 70 -10.82 22.38 19.75
N ASP A 71 -9.69 22.13 19.09
CA ASP A 71 -9.34 22.76 17.81
C ASP A 71 -9.87 21.99 16.59
N ASN A 72 -10.48 20.82 16.77
CA ASN A 72 -11.02 20.00 15.67
C ASN A 72 -12.56 19.94 15.61
N GLN A 73 -13.28 20.50 16.58
CA GLN A 73 -14.74 20.65 16.49
C GLN A 73 -15.17 21.92 15.73
N THR A 74 -14.31 22.93 15.63
CA THR A 74 -14.56 24.16 14.86
C THR A 74 -14.44 23.97 13.34
N ASN A 75 -13.72 22.96 12.85
CA ASN A 75 -13.58 22.75 11.40
C ASN A 75 -14.72 21.95 10.76
N LYS A 76 -15.47 21.15 11.54
CA LYS A 76 -16.65 20.44 11.02
C LYS A 76 -17.91 21.31 10.94
N SER A 77 -18.00 22.35 11.77
CA SER A 77 -19.10 23.33 11.67
C SER A 77 -18.90 24.33 10.52
N VAL A 78 -17.64 24.65 10.16
CA VAL A 78 -17.34 25.60 9.08
C VAL A 78 -17.57 24.99 7.68
N GLU A 79 -17.31 23.69 7.47
CA GLU A 79 -17.61 23.02 6.18
C GLU A 79 -19.12 22.85 5.92
N ALA A 80 -19.93 22.69 6.98
CA ALA A 80 -21.37 22.56 6.85
C ALA A 80 -22.07 23.87 6.44
N ASP A 81 -21.50 25.02 6.81
CA ASP A 81 -22.03 26.34 6.43
C ASP A 81 -21.47 26.82 5.07
N HIS A 82 -20.24 26.46 4.70
CA HIS A 82 -19.70 26.80 3.37
C HIS A 82 -20.40 26.05 2.22
N ASN A 83 -20.91 24.84 2.45
CA ASN A 83 -21.64 24.09 1.41
C ASN A 83 -23.08 24.60 1.17
N LYS A 84 -23.63 25.44 2.04
CA LYS A 84 -24.95 26.07 1.81
C LYS A 84 -24.86 27.36 0.99
N SER A 85 -23.71 28.02 0.97
CA SER A 85 -23.50 29.26 0.22
C SER A 85 -23.20 29.04 -1.27
N CYS A 86 -22.83 27.83 -1.69
CA CYS A 86 -22.51 27.52 -3.10
C CYS A 86 -23.69 27.00 -3.92
N PHE A 87 -24.89 26.86 -3.35
CA PHE A 87 -26.08 26.35 -4.06
C PHE A 87 -27.21 27.39 -4.25
N LEU A 88 -26.95 28.66 -3.95
CA LEU A 88 -27.86 29.78 -4.18
C LEU A 88 -27.11 30.97 -4.79
N CYS A 89 -26.68 30.82 -6.05
CA CYS A 89 -26.48 31.88 -7.05
C CYS A 89 -26.43 31.22 -8.43
#